data_AF-A0A6N8HNF9-F1
#
_entry.id   AF-A0A6N8HNF9-F1
#
_cell.length_a   1.000
_cell.length_b   1.000
_cell.length_c   1.000
_cell.angle_alpha   90.00
_cell.angle_beta   90.00
_cell.angle_gamma   90.00
#
_symmetry.space_group_name_H-M   'P 1'
#
loop_
_entity.id
_entity.type
_entity.pdbx_description
1 polymer ?
#
loop_
_entity_poly.entity_id
_entity_poly.type
_entity_poly.pdbx_seq_one_letter_code
_entity_poly.pdbx_strand_id
1 'polypeptide(L)'
;MDTKNIIIVGAAGRDFHNFNTYYRNNEAYRVVAFTAAQIPDIDGRRYPAELAGELYPEGIPIYAQDQLPELIQTHQVDECVFAYSDIHYEEVMATSAIVNAAGADFTLLGPKRTMLKSNKPVISVCAVRTGTGKSQTSRKIIETLMAHDLKVVAIRHPMPYGDLNAQRVQRFATVDDLKKHHCTIEEMEEYEPHVARGNIVYAGVDYEEILAAAENDPDGCDVILWDGGNNDFSFIEPDLAVTVLDPHRPGHELTYYPGEVCLRTTDVAIINKVDSAGRKLFKSWKRTSSGPTRTV
;
A
#
# COMPACT_ATOMS: atom_id res chain seq x y z
N MET A 1 -2.12 30.32 -10.95
CA MET A 1 -1.59 29.07 -11.50
C MET A 1 -2.79 28.28 -11.95
N ASP A 2 -2.76 27.72 -13.15
CA ASP A 2 -3.86 26.90 -13.64
C ASP A 2 -3.87 25.55 -12.91
N THR A 3 -5.07 25.06 -12.58
CA THR A 3 -5.26 23.75 -11.93
C THR A 3 -4.85 22.64 -12.88
N LYS A 4 -4.01 21.71 -12.41
CA LYS A 4 -3.54 20.58 -13.21
C LYS A 4 -4.53 19.42 -13.22
N ASN A 5 -4.85 18.88 -14.38
CA ASN A 5 -5.67 17.67 -14.51
C ASN A 5 -4.80 16.42 -14.33
N ILE A 6 -5.26 15.50 -13.47
CA ILE A 6 -4.48 14.33 -13.05
C ILE A 6 -5.29 13.06 -13.29
N ILE A 7 -4.63 12.02 -13.81
CA ILE A 7 -5.12 10.64 -13.74
C ILE A 7 -4.25 9.87 -12.77
N ILE A 8 -4.85 9.06 -11.90
CA ILE A 8 -4.10 8.15 -11.03
C ILE A 8 -4.27 6.73 -11.54
N VAL A 9 -3.15 6.11 -11.91
CA VAL A 9 -3.08 4.80 -12.55
C VAL A 9 -2.74 3.75 -11.49
N GLY A 10 -3.68 2.89 -11.10
CA GLY A 10 -3.47 1.97 -9.99
C GLY A 10 -4.43 0.79 -9.96
N ALA A 11 -4.50 0.11 -8.81
CA ALA A 11 -5.32 -1.08 -8.62
C ALA A 11 -6.08 -1.02 -7.30
N ALA A 12 -6.73 0.12 -7.02
CA ALA A 12 -7.58 0.32 -5.85
C ALA A 12 -6.86 -0.02 -4.55
N GLY A 13 -5.71 0.59 -4.33
CA GLY A 13 -5.01 0.55 -3.05
C GLY A 13 -4.23 1.84 -2.86
N ARG A 14 -2.99 1.87 -3.36
CA ARG A 14 -2.13 3.06 -3.26
C ARG A 14 -2.64 4.24 -4.08
N ASP A 15 -3.38 4.03 -5.15
CA ASP A 15 -4.04 5.09 -5.90
C ASP A 15 -5.02 5.89 -5.04
N PHE A 16 -5.93 5.22 -4.33
CA PHE A 16 -6.85 5.86 -3.39
C PHE A 16 -6.11 6.52 -2.23
N HIS A 17 -5.07 5.86 -1.70
CA HIS A 17 -4.23 6.45 -0.65
C HIS A 17 -3.51 7.73 -1.11
N ASN A 18 -2.91 7.70 -2.30
CA ASN A 18 -2.26 8.86 -2.91
C ASN A 18 -3.25 9.99 -3.15
N PHE A 19 -4.46 9.66 -3.62
CA PHE A 19 -5.54 10.62 -3.75
C PHE A 19 -5.88 11.26 -2.41
N ASN A 20 -6.24 10.45 -1.41
CA ASN A 20 -6.69 10.91 -0.10
C ASN A 20 -5.64 11.78 0.61
N THR A 21 -4.37 11.40 0.50
CA THR A 21 -3.27 12.04 1.23
C THR A 21 -2.73 13.28 0.52
N TYR A 22 -2.66 13.28 -0.81
CA TYR A 22 -1.94 14.31 -1.57
C TYR A 22 -2.82 15.20 -2.45
N TYR A 23 -3.93 14.68 -2.98
CA TYR A 23 -4.74 15.38 -4.00
C TYR A 23 -6.12 15.83 -3.51
N ARG A 24 -6.77 15.09 -2.61
CA ARG A 24 -8.17 15.25 -2.19
C ARG A 24 -8.56 16.69 -1.85
N ASN A 25 -7.73 17.39 -1.08
CA ASN A 25 -7.99 18.76 -0.60
C ASN A 25 -7.06 19.80 -1.23
N ASN A 26 -6.53 19.55 -2.43
CA ASN A 26 -5.53 20.40 -3.05
C ASN A 26 -6.04 21.03 -4.35
N GLU A 27 -6.49 22.28 -4.29
CA GLU A 27 -7.06 23.04 -5.41
C GLU A 27 -6.11 23.27 -6.59
N ALA A 28 -4.79 23.05 -6.40
CA ALA A 28 -3.82 23.07 -7.49
C ALA A 28 -3.99 21.90 -8.46
N TYR A 29 -4.74 20.86 -8.07
CA TYR A 29 -4.94 19.65 -8.85
C TYR A 29 -6.42 19.29 -8.96
N ARG A 30 -6.78 18.66 -10.08
CA ARG A 30 -8.08 18.04 -10.31
C ARG A 30 -7.86 16.61 -10.78
N VAL A 31 -8.15 15.63 -9.93
CA VAL A 31 -8.11 14.22 -10.32
C VAL A 31 -9.35 13.91 -11.14
N VAL A 32 -9.18 13.75 -12.44
CA VAL A 32 -10.29 13.56 -13.39
C VAL A 32 -10.71 12.09 -13.51
N ALA A 33 -9.81 11.16 -13.20
CA ALA A 33 -10.07 9.73 -13.25
C ALA A 33 -9.07 8.92 -12.43
N PHE A 34 -9.53 7.76 -11.97
CA PHE A 34 -8.68 6.61 -11.70
C PHE A 34 -8.70 5.67 -12.89
N THR A 35 -7.64 4.87 -13.06
CA THR A 35 -7.67 3.73 -13.98
C THR A 35 -7.27 2.45 -13.26
N ALA A 36 -7.88 1.32 -13.62
CA ALA A 36 -7.57 0.01 -13.07
C ALA A 36 -7.31 -1.06 -14.15
N ALA A 37 -6.33 -1.91 -13.92
CA ALA A 37 -6.11 -3.14 -14.69
C ALA A 37 -7.02 -4.22 -14.11
N GLN A 38 -8.11 -4.52 -14.81
CA GLN A 38 -9.09 -5.60 -14.58
C GLN A 38 -9.07 -6.22 -13.17
N ILE A 39 -9.43 -5.45 -12.15
CA ILE A 39 -9.87 -6.01 -10.87
C ILE A 39 -11.33 -6.40 -11.05
N PRO A 40 -11.74 -7.62 -10.65
CA PRO A 40 -13.14 -7.99 -10.61
C PRO A 40 -13.96 -6.89 -9.94
N ASP A 41 -15.05 -6.47 -10.58
CA ASP A 41 -16.04 -5.55 -10.01
C ASP A 41 -15.54 -4.14 -9.64
N ILE A 42 -14.49 -3.62 -10.29
CA ILE A 42 -14.06 -2.22 -10.10
C ILE A 42 -14.16 -1.29 -11.32
N ASP A 43 -13.98 -1.82 -12.53
CA ASP A 43 -14.06 -1.02 -13.74
C ASP A 43 -15.50 -0.52 -13.98
N GLY A 44 -15.65 0.73 -14.40
CA GLY A 44 -16.94 1.40 -14.55
C GLY A 44 -17.58 1.86 -13.23
N ARG A 45 -16.89 1.73 -12.09
CA ARG A 45 -17.33 2.30 -10.80
C ARG A 45 -16.84 3.75 -10.63
N ARG A 46 -17.22 4.33 -9.50
CA ARG A 46 -16.72 5.63 -9.02
C ARG A 46 -16.08 5.46 -7.65
N TYR A 47 -14.99 6.18 -7.43
CA TYR A 47 -14.58 6.54 -6.08
C TYR A 47 -15.66 7.45 -5.48
N PRO A 48 -16.28 7.09 -4.36
CA PRO A 48 -17.53 7.69 -3.89
C PRO A 48 -17.34 9.14 -3.42
N ALA A 49 -18.36 9.98 -3.66
CA ALA A 49 -18.36 11.39 -3.27
C ALA A 49 -18.18 11.57 -1.76
N GLU A 50 -18.71 10.64 -0.96
CA GLU A 50 -18.62 10.66 0.51
C GLU A 50 -17.18 10.50 1.04
N LEU A 51 -16.27 9.97 0.21
CA LEU A 51 -14.83 9.85 0.49
C LEU A 51 -13.99 10.87 -0.28
N ALA A 52 -14.51 11.39 -1.39
CA ALA A 52 -13.77 12.21 -2.33
C ALA A 52 -13.57 13.67 -1.85
N GLY A 53 -14.32 14.12 -0.85
CA GLY A 53 -14.23 15.47 -0.30
C GLY A 53 -14.96 16.52 -1.14
N GLU A 54 -14.94 17.78 -0.67
CA GLU A 54 -15.78 18.87 -1.21
C GLU A 54 -15.45 19.23 -2.67
N LEU A 55 -14.22 19.00 -3.11
CA LEU A 55 -13.80 19.26 -4.49
C LEU A 55 -14.37 18.27 -5.52
N TYR A 56 -14.95 17.15 -5.06
CA TYR A 56 -15.41 16.05 -5.90
C TYR A 56 -16.84 15.58 -5.51
N PRO A 57 -17.86 16.45 -5.59
CA PRO A 57 -19.22 16.14 -5.14
C PRO A 57 -19.92 15.01 -5.91
N GLU A 58 -19.42 14.65 -7.10
CA GLU A 58 -19.93 13.54 -7.92
C GLU A 58 -19.07 12.27 -7.80
N GLY A 59 -18.08 12.27 -6.91
CA GLY A 59 -17.03 11.26 -6.89
C GLY A 59 -16.13 11.33 -8.12
N ILE A 60 -15.23 10.34 -8.26
CA ILE A 60 -14.25 10.28 -9.35
C ILE A 60 -14.44 8.99 -10.15
N PRO A 61 -14.58 9.05 -11.48
CA PRO A 61 -14.77 7.85 -12.28
C PRO A 61 -13.53 6.94 -12.28
N ILE A 62 -13.78 5.64 -12.38
CA ILE A 62 -12.76 4.59 -12.51
C ILE A 62 -12.96 3.94 -13.88
N TYR A 63 -11.91 3.97 -14.70
CA TYR A 63 -11.91 3.44 -16.05
C TYR A 63 -10.94 2.27 -16.22
N ALA A 64 -11.09 1.53 -17.31
CA ALA A 64 -10.12 0.53 -17.73
C ALA A 64 -8.80 1.20 -18.12
N GLN A 65 -7.68 0.59 -17.75
CA GLN A 65 -6.35 1.14 -18.05
C GLN A 65 -6.05 1.24 -19.55
N ASP A 66 -6.65 0.40 -20.40
CA ASP A 66 -6.44 0.47 -21.86
C ASP A 66 -7.01 1.75 -22.49
N GLN A 67 -7.92 2.44 -21.81
CA GLN A 67 -8.48 3.74 -22.20
C GLN A 67 -7.54 4.91 -21.89
N LEU A 68 -6.42 4.68 -21.19
CA LEU A 68 -5.53 5.74 -20.72
C LEU A 68 -5.11 6.75 -21.81
N PRO A 69 -4.71 6.35 -23.04
CA PRO A 69 -4.34 7.31 -24.09
C PRO A 69 -5.50 8.24 -24.50
N GLU A 70 -6.71 7.69 -24.60
CA GLU A 70 -7.91 8.45 -24.98
C GLU A 70 -8.34 9.40 -23.85
N LEU A 71 -8.29 8.93 -22.59
CA LEU A 71 -8.61 9.73 -21.41
C LEU A 71 -7.65 10.92 -21.26
N ILE A 72 -6.36 10.74 -21.53
CA ILE A 72 -5.36 11.82 -21.49
C ILE A 72 -5.75 12.97 -22.45
N GLN A 73 -6.16 12.64 -23.67
CA GLN A 73 -6.56 13.63 -24.66
C GLN A 73 -7.90 14.27 -24.32
N THR A 74 -8.88 13.44 -23.94
CA THR A 74 -10.26 13.87 -23.65
C THR A 74 -10.32 14.82 -22.46
N HIS A 75 -9.56 14.52 -21.41
CA HIS A 75 -9.55 15.31 -20.19
C HIS A 75 -8.42 16.33 -20.12
N GLN A 76 -7.61 16.48 -21.18
CA GLN A 76 -6.46 17.39 -21.23
C GLN A 76 -5.58 17.20 -19.99
N VAL A 77 -5.12 15.96 -19.77
CA VAL A 77 -4.40 15.55 -18.57
C VAL A 77 -2.97 16.08 -18.62
N ASP A 78 -2.54 16.72 -17.53
CA ASP A 78 -1.17 17.21 -17.37
C ASP A 78 -0.24 16.13 -16.84
N GLU A 79 -0.68 15.33 -15.87
CA GLU A 79 0.14 14.28 -15.26
C GLU A 79 -0.66 12.98 -15.02
N CYS A 80 -0.04 11.84 -15.32
CA CYS A 80 -0.50 10.53 -14.88
C CYS A 80 0.38 10.03 -13.73
N VAL A 81 -0.25 9.74 -12.59
CA VAL A 81 0.42 9.33 -11.36
C VAL A 81 0.34 7.82 -11.23
N PHE A 82 1.49 7.15 -11.26
CA PHE A 82 1.52 5.69 -11.22
C PHE A 82 1.57 5.13 -9.81
N ALA A 83 0.60 4.28 -9.48
CA ALA A 83 0.29 3.81 -8.14
C ALA A 83 0.25 2.27 -7.99
N TYR A 84 0.72 1.50 -8.97
CA TYR A 84 0.82 0.03 -8.82
C TYR A 84 1.96 -0.44 -7.92
N SER A 85 1.76 -1.63 -7.36
CA SER A 85 2.80 -2.45 -6.72
C SER A 85 2.91 -3.80 -7.42
N ASP A 86 4.00 -4.50 -7.11
CA ASP A 86 4.32 -5.86 -7.54
C ASP A 86 4.42 -6.03 -9.05
N ILE A 87 4.98 -5.01 -9.70
CA ILE A 87 5.06 -4.90 -11.15
C ILE A 87 6.52 -4.77 -11.61
N HIS A 88 6.86 -5.35 -12.75
CA HIS A 88 8.21 -5.24 -13.30
C HIS A 88 8.53 -3.80 -13.72
N TYR A 89 9.79 -3.37 -13.57
CA TYR A 89 10.21 -2.05 -14.03
C TYR A 89 9.98 -1.83 -15.53
N GLU A 90 10.09 -2.89 -16.34
CA GLU A 90 9.77 -2.82 -17.77
C GLU A 90 8.32 -2.40 -18.02
N GLU A 91 7.37 -2.91 -17.25
CA GLU A 91 5.95 -2.56 -17.36
C GLU A 91 5.64 -1.15 -16.84
N VAL A 92 6.34 -0.70 -15.77
CA VAL A 92 6.28 0.70 -15.32
C VAL A 92 6.73 1.63 -16.45
N MET A 93 7.87 1.32 -17.07
CA MET A 93 8.42 2.14 -18.16
C MET A 93 7.58 2.04 -19.44
N ALA A 94 6.99 0.88 -19.74
CA ALA A 94 6.05 0.74 -20.85
C ALA A 94 4.82 1.64 -20.66
N THR A 95 4.28 1.70 -19.44
CA THR A 95 3.17 2.61 -19.11
C THR A 95 3.58 4.08 -19.22
N SER A 96 4.80 4.44 -18.76
CA SER A 96 5.32 5.80 -18.92
C SER A 96 5.42 6.22 -20.39
N ALA A 97 5.87 5.33 -21.27
CA ALA A 97 5.98 5.60 -22.70
C ALA A 97 4.61 5.88 -23.34
N ILE A 98 3.57 5.16 -22.91
CA ILE A 98 2.18 5.38 -23.35
C ILE A 98 1.71 6.78 -22.91
N VAL A 99 1.90 7.11 -21.63
CA VAL A 99 1.52 8.41 -21.05
C VAL A 99 2.22 9.57 -21.76
N ASN A 100 3.54 9.48 -21.94
CA ASN A 100 4.31 10.52 -22.59
C ASN A 100 3.99 10.66 -24.08
N ALA A 101 3.72 9.54 -24.77
CA ALA A 101 3.28 9.58 -26.18
C ALA A 101 1.91 10.25 -26.34
N ALA A 102 1.04 10.15 -25.33
CA ALA A 102 -0.25 10.84 -25.29
C ALA A 102 -0.14 12.32 -24.86
N GLY A 103 1.04 12.78 -24.43
CA GLY A 103 1.35 14.19 -24.17
C GLY A 103 1.34 14.62 -22.70
N ALA A 104 1.11 13.70 -21.76
CA ALA A 104 1.13 13.97 -20.32
C ALA A 104 2.48 13.61 -19.67
N ASP A 105 2.75 14.20 -18.51
CA ASP A 105 3.87 13.81 -17.65
C ASP A 105 3.57 12.48 -16.93
N PHE A 106 4.62 11.70 -16.66
CA PHE A 106 4.51 10.47 -15.87
C PHE A 106 5.16 10.68 -14.51
N THR A 107 4.38 10.56 -13.44
CA THR A 107 4.80 10.91 -12.08
C THR A 107 4.78 9.69 -11.15
N LEU A 108 5.85 9.51 -10.38
CA LEU A 108 5.94 8.58 -9.26
C LEU A 108 5.97 9.36 -7.95
N LEU A 109 4.92 9.25 -7.13
CA LEU A 109 4.91 9.86 -5.81
C LEU A 109 5.79 9.08 -4.84
N GLY A 110 6.69 9.79 -4.17
CA GLY A 110 7.59 9.22 -3.18
C GLY A 110 7.06 9.31 -1.73
N PRO A 111 7.66 8.56 -0.80
CA PRO A 111 7.22 8.46 0.60
C PRO A 111 6.95 9.79 1.31
N LYS A 112 7.77 10.82 1.06
CA LYS A 112 7.61 12.15 1.67
C LYS A 112 6.22 12.78 1.43
N ARG A 113 5.56 12.45 0.32
CA ARG A 113 4.25 13.01 -0.05
C ARG A 113 3.08 12.12 0.36
N THR A 114 3.35 10.85 0.66
CA THR A 114 2.32 9.83 0.77
C THR A 114 2.34 9.10 2.11
N MET A 115 3.38 9.22 2.93
CA MET A 115 3.36 8.67 4.28
C MET A 115 2.67 9.62 5.26
N LEU A 116 1.73 9.08 6.02
CA LEU A 116 1.10 9.74 7.16
C LEU A 116 2.02 9.63 8.38
N LYS A 117 1.95 10.62 9.27
CA LYS A 117 2.75 10.63 10.50
C LYS A 117 1.89 10.18 11.68
N SER A 118 2.36 9.18 12.42
CA SER A 118 1.69 8.71 13.63
C SER A 118 2.14 9.44 14.89
N ASN A 119 1.28 9.47 15.91
CA ASN A 119 1.64 9.82 17.29
C ASN A 119 2.08 8.61 18.14
N LYS A 120 2.00 7.39 17.59
CA LYS A 120 2.51 6.14 18.19
C LYS A 120 3.79 5.70 17.47
N PRO A 121 4.66 4.93 18.13
CA PRO A 121 5.73 4.22 17.45
C PRO A 121 5.19 3.29 16.36
N VAL A 122 5.81 3.32 15.17
CA VAL A 122 5.40 2.52 14.01
C VAL A 122 6.52 1.58 13.58
N ILE A 123 6.19 0.30 13.45
CA ILE A 123 7.05 -0.70 12.79
C ILE A 123 6.40 -1.09 11.48
N SER A 124 7.08 -0.89 10.34
CA SER A 124 6.58 -1.34 9.04
C SER A 124 7.22 -2.63 8.59
N VAL A 125 6.40 -3.58 8.11
CA VAL A 125 6.87 -4.82 7.47
C VAL A 125 6.47 -4.80 6.00
N CYS A 126 7.44 -4.56 5.13
CA CYS A 126 7.31 -4.54 3.67
C CYS A 126 8.12 -5.67 3.04
N ALA A 127 8.09 -5.78 1.71
CA ALA A 127 8.90 -6.77 0.99
C ALA A 127 9.37 -6.24 -0.35
N VAL A 128 10.35 -6.94 -0.91
CA VAL A 128 10.81 -6.72 -2.29
C VAL A 128 9.87 -7.33 -3.34
N ARG A 129 9.10 -8.36 -2.95
CA ARG A 129 8.17 -9.10 -3.83
C ARG A 129 7.04 -9.74 -3.03
N THR A 130 5.88 -9.95 -3.64
CA THR A 130 4.82 -10.78 -3.03
C THR A 130 5.30 -12.22 -2.78
N GLY A 131 4.85 -12.79 -1.65
CA GLY A 131 5.16 -14.17 -1.27
C GLY A 131 6.54 -14.38 -0.62
N THR A 132 7.25 -13.31 -0.22
CA THR A 132 8.52 -13.41 0.54
C THR A 132 8.32 -13.84 2.00
N GLY A 133 7.09 -13.76 2.52
CA GLY A 133 6.71 -14.15 3.88
C GLY A 133 6.62 -12.98 4.87
N LYS A 134 6.07 -11.86 4.41
CA LYS A 134 5.75 -10.70 5.25
C LYS A 134 4.83 -11.07 6.41
N SER A 135 3.70 -11.71 6.15
CA SER A 135 2.69 -11.99 7.18
C SER A 135 3.24 -12.87 8.32
N GLN A 136 4.14 -13.81 8.03
CA GLN A 136 4.85 -14.58 9.07
C GLN A 136 5.77 -13.67 9.90
N THR A 137 6.47 -12.75 9.26
CA THR A 137 7.37 -11.78 9.91
C THR A 137 6.58 -10.82 10.79
N SER A 138 5.49 -10.25 10.27
CA SER A 138 4.55 -9.37 10.99
C SER A 138 4.02 -10.05 12.25
N ARG A 139 3.51 -11.29 12.12
CA ARG A 139 3.02 -12.08 13.27
C ARG A 139 4.12 -12.33 14.30
N LYS A 140 5.34 -12.66 13.87
CA LYS A 140 6.45 -12.90 14.81
C LYS A 140 6.84 -11.64 15.59
N ILE A 141 6.84 -10.48 14.93
CA ILE A 141 7.10 -9.19 15.59
C ILE A 141 5.99 -8.89 16.60
N ILE A 142 4.73 -9.01 16.20
CA ILE A 142 3.56 -8.82 17.09
C ILE A 142 3.66 -9.73 18.32
N GLU A 143 3.84 -11.03 18.13
CA GLU A 143 3.95 -12.01 19.22
C GLU A 143 5.09 -11.65 20.18
N THR A 144 6.21 -11.15 19.65
CA THR A 144 7.35 -10.73 20.46
C THR A 144 7.00 -9.50 21.30
N LEU A 145 6.38 -8.47 20.70
CA LEU A 145 5.97 -7.26 21.41
C LEU A 145 4.89 -7.53 22.47
N MET A 146 3.91 -8.38 22.15
CA MET A 146 2.87 -8.79 23.09
C MET A 146 3.44 -9.59 24.26
N ALA A 147 4.48 -10.41 24.05
CA ALA A 147 5.21 -11.09 25.13
C ALA A 147 5.98 -10.13 26.06
N HIS A 148 6.12 -8.87 25.66
CA HIS A 148 6.62 -7.76 26.47
C HIS A 148 5.49 -6.86 26.99
N ASP A 149 4.26 -7.36 27.05
CA ASP A 149 3.07 -6.66 27.55
C ASP A 149 2.71 -5.37 26.79
N LEU A 150 3.17 -5.22 25.54
CA LEU A 150 2.81 -4.09 24.68
C LEU A 150 1.51 -4.38 23.91
N LYS A 151 0.62 -3.40 23.86
CA LYS A 151 -0.58 -3.43 23.04
C LYS A 151 -0.23 -3.03 21.60
N VAL A 152 -0.26 -4.01 20.72
CA VAL A 152 0.03 -3.81 19.29
C VAL A 152 -1.26 -3.75 18.51
N VAL A 153 -1.40 -2.72 17.66
CA VAL A 153 -2.47 -2.65 16.66
C VAL A 153 -1.85 -2.81 15.28
N ALA A 154 -2.32 -3.77 14.51
CA ALA A 154 -1.89 -3.93 13.13
C ALA A 154 -2.77 -3.08 12.20
N ILE A 155 -2.17 -2.33 11.28
CA ILE A 155 -2.87 -1.71 10.16
C ILE A 155 -2.47 -2.48 8.90
N ARG A 156 -3.45 -3.05 8.20
CA ARG A 156 -3.24 -3.76 6.93
C ARG A 156 -3.39 -2.80 5.76
N HIS A 157 -2.53 -2.96 4.75
CA HIS A 157 -2.68 -2.41 3.40
C HIS A 157 -4.06 -2.76 2.76
N PRO A 158 -4.61 -1.88 1.91
CA PRO A 158 -6.01 -1.98 1.47
C PRO A 158 -6.27 -3.15 0.52
N MET A 159 -7.45 -3.77 0.68
CA MET A 159 -8.03 -4.78 -0.22
C MET A 159 -9.49 -4.44 -0.53
N PRO A 160 -9.78 -3.35 -1.27
CA PRO A 160 -11.12 -2.77 -1.32
C PRO A 160 -11.97 -3.41 -2.42
N TYR A 161 -12.23 -4.71 -2.26
CA TYR A 161 -13.07 -5.50 -3.17
C TYR A 161 -14.57 -5.22 -2.99
N GLY A 162 -14.96 -4.44 -1.98
CA GLY A 162 -16.35 -4.27 -1.57
C GLY A 162 -16.91 -2.86 -1.75
N ASP A 163 -17.80 -2.49 -0.83
CA ASP A 163 -18.35 -1.15 -0.71
C ASP A 163 -17.32 -0.23 -0.03
N LEU A 164 -16.76 0.70 -0.82
CA LEU A 164 -15.74 1.64 -0.37
C LEU A 164 -16.22 2.50 0.81
N ASN A 165 -17.51 2.88 0.85
CA ASN A 165 -18.06 3.68 1.94
C ASN A 165 -18.13 2.86 3.24
N ALA A 166 -18.57 1.59 3.16
CA ALA A 166 -18.58 0.67 4.29
C ALA A 166 -17.16 0.24 4.73
N GLN A 167 -16.18 0.37 3.83
CA GLN A 167 -14.76 0.09 4.05
C GLN A 167 -13.95 1.35 4.38
N ARG A 168 -14.57 2.49 4.71
CA ARG A 168 -13.86 3.73 5.08
C ARG A 168 -12.85 3.48 6.21
N VAL A 169 -13.34 2.94 7.34
CA VAL A 169 -12.55 2.48 8.49
C VAL A 169 -13.19 1.21 9.03
N GLN A 170 -12.41 0.13 9.14
CA GLN A 170 -12.86 -1.13 9.72
C GLN A 170 -11.90 -1.59 10.81
N ARG A 171 -12.47 -2.11 11.89
CA ARG A 171 -11.75 -2.63 13.05
C ARG A 171 -12.14 -4.10 13.25
N PHE A 172 -11.13 -4.95 13.38
CA PHE A 172 -11.27 -6.38 13.59
C PHE A 172 -10.56 -6.76 14.89
N ALA A 173 -11.33 -7.06 15.93
CA ALA A 173 -10.81 -7.51 17.21
C ALA A 173 -11.22 -8.95 17.53
N THR A 174 -12.28 -9.44 16.88
CA THR A 174 -12.82 -10.78 17.05
C THR A 174 -13.15 -11.41 15.70
N VAL A 175 -13.19 -12.75 15.63
CA VAL A 175 -13.53 -13.47 14.39
C VAL A 175 -14.93 -13.11 13.89
N ASP A 176 -15.85 -12.71 14.79
CA ASP A 176 -17.18 -12.25 14.42
C ASP A 176 -17.17 -10.91 13.67
N ASP A 177 -16.15 -10.07 13.87
CA ASP A 177 -15.99 -8.84 13.10
C ASP A 177 -15.77 -9.12 11.60
N LEU A 178 -15.11 -10.24 11.25
CA LEU A 178 -14.90 -10.65 9.85
C LEU A 178 -16.24 -10.88 9.14
N LYS A 179 -17.21 -11.49 9.84
CA LYS A 179 -18.56 -11.70 9.30
C LYS A 179 -19.34 -10.39 9.24
N LYS A 180 -19.27 -9.57 10.30
CA LYS A 180 -19.94 -8.27 10.38
C LYS A 180 -19.55 -7.35 9.22
N HIS A 181 -18.26 -7.36 8.85
CA HIS A 181 -17.72 -6.56 7.77
C HIS A 181 -17.78 -7.23 6.39
N HIS A 182 -18.39 -8.42 6.30
CA HIS A 182 -18.54 -9.18 5.06
C HIS A 182 -17.21 -9.43 4.35
N CYS A 183 -16.16 -9.77 5.11
CA CYS A 183 -14.85 -10.03 4.55
C CYS A 183 -14.89 -11.11 3.46
N THR A 184 -14.15 -10.86 2.39
CA THR A 184 -13.82 -11.83 1.36
C THR A 184 -12.95 -12.96 1.93
N ILE A 185 -12.78 -14.04 1.15
CA ILE A 185 -11.94 -15.17 1.56
C ILE A 185 -10.50 -14.71 1.74
N GLU A 186 -10.02 -13.87 0.83
CA GLU A 186 -8.68 -13.28 0.82
C GLU A 186 -8.44 -12.41 2.07
N GLU A 187 -9.42 -11.57 2.44
CA GLU A 187 -9.37 -10.79 3.67
C GLU A 187 -9.34 -11.69 4.91
N MET A 188 -10.16 -12.75 4.95
CA MET A 188 -10.17 -13.69 6.08
C MET A 188 -8.83 -14.41 6.23
N GLU A 189 -8.22 -14.87 5.13
CA GLU A 189 -6.90 -15.53 5.15
C GLU A 189 -5.80 -14.63 5.74
N GLU A 190 -5.91 -13.32 5.53
CA GLU A 190 -4.96 -12.32 6.05
C GLU A 190 -5.29 -11.89 7.48
N TYR A 191 -6.56 -11.66 7.84
CA TYR A 191 -6.97 -11.07 9.11
C TYR A 191 -7.17 -12.08 10.24
N GLU A 192 -7.82 -13.22 9.95
CA GLU A 192 -8.17 -14.23 10.96
C GLU A 192 -6.96 -14.70 11.78
N PRO A 193 -5.77 -14.93 11.19
CA PRO A 193 -4.59 -15.32 11.98
C PRO A 193 -4.18 -14.29 13.03
N HIS A 194 -4.38 -13.00 12.80
CA HIS A 194 -4.08 -11.96 13.79
C HIS A 194 -5.13 -11.95 14.89
N VAL A 195 -6.39 -11.91 14.49
CA VAL A 195 -7.55 -11.78 15.38
C VAL A 195 -7.69 -13.00 16.30
N ALA A 196 -7.49 -14.21 15.79
CA ALA A 196 -7.52 -15.44 16.59
C ALA A 196 -6.42 -15.51 17.66
N ARG A 197 -5.37 -14.70 17.54
CA ARG A 197 -4.28 -14.56 18.54
C ARG A 197 -4.51 -13.40 19.51
N GLY A 198 -5.64 -12.71 19.42
CA GLY A 198 -5.98 -11.54 20.25
C GLY A 198 -5.32 -10.24 19.79
N ASN A 199 -4.78 -10.18 18.58
CA ASN A 199 -4.25 -8.94 18.00
C ASN A 199 -5.35 -8.21 17.22
N ILE A 200 -5.40 -6.89 17.35
CA ILE A 200 -6.38 -6.05 16.65
C ILE A 200 -5.84 -5.68 15.26
N VAL A 201 -6.71 -5.71 14.26
CA VAL A 201 -6.41 -5.28 12.89
C VAL A 201 -7.33 -4.13 12.51
N TYR A 202 -6.76 -3.09 11.91
CA TYR A 202 -7.51 -2.09 11.16
C TYR A 202 -7.19 -2.19 9.67
N ALA A 203 -8.22 -2.00 8.85
CA ALA A 203 -8.11 -1.95 7.40
C ALA A 203 -9.22 -1.08 6.81
N GLY A 204 -9.10 -0.75 5.52
CA GLY A 204 -10.07 0.07 4.80
C GLY A 204 -9.39 0.95 3.76
N VAL A 205 -10.04 2.07 3.41
CA VAL A 205 -9.62 2.94 2.30
C VAL A 205 -9.14 4.34 2.72
N ASP A 206 -9.57 4.86 3.87
CA ASP A 206 -9.12 6.16 4.37
C ASP A 206 -8.07 6.00 5.46
N TYR A 207 -6.79 6.00 5.07
CA TYR A 207 -5.69 5.73 5.99
C TYR A 207 -5.44 6.84 7.01
N GLU A 208 -5.93 8.06 6.78
CA GLU A 208 -5.88 9.13 7.77
C GLU A 208 -6.81 8.81 8.94
N GLU A 209 -8.06 8.41 8.62
CA GLU A 209 -9.02 8.01 9.65
C GLU A 209 -8.71 6.66 10.28
N ILE A 210 -8.21 5.69 9.50
CA ILE A 210 -7.74 4.39 10.03
C ILE A 210 -6.60 4.59 11.02
N LEU A 211 -5.61 5.42 10.68
CA LEU A 211 -4.50 5.72 11.57
C LEU A 211 -5.02 6.35 12.86
N ALA A 212 -5.87 7.38 12.77
CA ALA A 212 -6.46 8.02 13.94
C ALA A 212 -7.25 7.04 14.80
N ALA A 213 -8.01 6.12 14.19
CA ALA A 213 -8.80 5.12 14.90
C ALA A 213 -7.93 4.07 15.59
N ALA A 214 -6.82 3.65 14.96
CA ALA A 214 -5.87 2.70 15.53
C ALA A 214 -5.06 3.32 16.68
N GLU A 215 -4.65 4.59 16.57
CA GLU A 215 -3.94 5.31 17.63
C GLU A 215 -4.79 5.46 18.90
N ASN A 216 -6.10 5.56 18.73
CA ASN A 216 -7.11 5.74 19.78
C ASN A 216 -7.97 4.48 20.01
N ASP A 217 -7.44 3.29 19.69
CA ASP A 217 -8.16 2.04 19.87
C ASP A 217 -8.70 1.92 21.31
N PRO A 218 -9.98 1.54 21.52
CA PRO A 218 -10.59 1.46 22.85
C PRO A 218 -9.89 0.47 23.79
N ASP A 219 -9.23 -0.56 23.26
CA ASP A 219 -8.47 -1.53 24.04
C ASP A 219 -7.02 -1.05 24.29
N GLY A 220 -6.62 0.06 23.67
CA GLY A 220 -5.34 0.73 23.79
C GLY A 220 -4.34 0.35 22.69
N CYS A 221 -3.44 1.29 22.38
CA CYS A 221 -2.41 1.14 21.35
C CYS A 221 -1.09 1.74 21.85
N ASP A 222 -0.09 0.89 22.05
CA ASP A 222 1.27 1.28 22.43
C ASP A 222 2.19 1.36 21.20
N VAL A 223 2.00 0.46 20.23
CA VAL A 223 2.78 0.37 18.99
C VAL A 223 1.86 0.00 17.83
N ILE A 224 2.07 0.63 16.68
CA ILE A 224 1.41 0.26 15.42
C ILE A 224 2.35 -0.62 14.61
N LEU A 225 1.83 -1.76 14.13
CA LEU A 225 2.49 -2.53 13.09
C LEU A 225 1.81 -2.26 11.74
N TRP A 226 2.53 -1.67 10.80
CA TRP A 226 2.09 -1.62 9.41
C TRP A 226 2.38 -2.95 8.72
N ASP A 227 1.32 -3.70 8.40
CA ASP A 227 1.42 -4.97 7.69
C ASP A 227 1.21 -4.75 6.18
N GLY A 228 2.33 -4.64 5.46
CA GLY A 228 2.35 -4.19 4.07
C GLY A 228 1.69 -5.16 3.09
N GLY A 229 1.04 -4.62 2.06
CA GLY A 229 0.44 -5.39 0.96
C GLY A 229 1.44 -5.57 -0.18
N ASN A 230 1.38 -6.72 -0.86
CA ASN A 230 2.24 -7.02 -2.01
C ASN A 230 3.73 -6.72 -1.76
N ASN A 231 4.32 -5.78 -2.49
CA ASN A 231 5.66 -5.22 -2.22
C ASN A 231 5.61 -3.69 -2.07
N ASP A 232 4.45 -3.15 -1.70
CA ASP A 232 4.24 -1.71 -1.58
C ASP A 232 5.00 -1.13 -0.37
N PHE A 233 5.38 0.14 -0.47
CA PHE A 233 5.98 0.83 0.68
C PHE A 233 4.90 1.28 1.68
N SER A 234 5.31 1.56 2.92
CA SER A 234 4.36 1.88 3.98
C SER A 234 3.60 3.19 3.71
N PHE A 235 2.32 3.22 4.10
CA PHE A 235 1.50 4.43 4.08
C PHE A 235 1.66 5.27 5.34
N ILE A 236 2.37 4.76 6.34
CA ILE A 236 2.63 5.42 7.62
C ILE A 236 4.15 5.50 7.77
N GLU A 237 4.67 6.65 8.16
CA GLU A 237 6.10 6.85 8.40
C GLU A 237 6.58 5.92 9.52
N PRO A 238 7.50 4.96 9.24
CA PRO A 238 7.96 4.02 10.24
C PRO A 238 9.09 4.60 11.10
N ASP A 239 9.07 4.31 12.41
CA ASP A 239 10.23 4.47 13.28
C ASP A 239 11.22 3.30 13.14
N LEU A 240 10.73 2.14 12.67
CA LEU A 240 11.54 0.99 12.30
C LEU A 240 10.99 0.32 11.03
N ALA A 241 11.76 0.38 9.95
CA ALA A 241 11.41 -0.22 8.67
C ALA A 241 12.07 -1.60 8.47
N VAL A 242 11.24 -2.63 8.33
CA VAL A 242 11.64 -4.01 8.02
C VAL A 242 11.23 -4.39 6.60
N THR A 243 12.17 -4.88 5.80
CA THR A 243 11.90 -5.37 4.44
C THR A 243 12.30 -6.83 4.30
N VAL A 244 11.36 -7.66 3.84
CA VAL A 244 11.55 -9.10 3.67
C VAL A 244 11.96 -9.46 2.25
N LEU A 245 13.01 -10.27 2.12
CA LEU A 245 13.58 -10.80 0.89
C LEU A 245 13.37 -12.31 0.77
N ASP A 246 13.34 -12.82 -0.46
CA ASP A 246 13.27 -14.25 -0.76
C ASP A 246 14.52 -14.69 -1.55
N PRO A 247 15.40 -15.52 -0.97
CA PRO A 247 16.64 -15.97 -1.62
C PRO A 247 16.39 -16.87 -2.84
N HIS A 248 15.18 -17.40 -3.02
CA HIS A 248 14.81 -18.21 -4.20
C HIS A 248 14.52 -17.36 -5.44
N ARG A 249 14.47 -16.03 -5.30
CA ARG A 249 14.14 -15.09 -6.39
C ARG A 249 15.19 -13.99 -6.49
N PRO A 250 16.49 -14.32 -6.67
CA PRO A 250 17.55 -13.33 -6.71
C PRO A 250 17.34 -12.35 -7.86
N GLY A 251 17.58 -11.07 -7.61
CA GLY A 251 17.41 -9.98 -8.57
C GLY A 251 16.01 -9.38 -8.57
N HIS A 252 15.00 -10.02 -7.95
CA HIS A 252 13.66 -9.43 -7.83
C HIS A 252 13.67 -8.14 -7.01
N GLU A 253 14.63 -8.00 -6.10
CA GLU A 253 14.87 -6.79 -5.34
C GLU A 253 15.35 -5.59 -6.17
N LEU A 254 15.72 -5.80 -7.44
CA LEU A 254 16.19 -4.78 -8.39
C LEU A 254 15.38 -4.73 -9.69
N THR A 255 14.32 -5.53 -9.82
CA THR A 255 13.52 -5.63 -11.07
C THR A 255 12.04 -5.35 -10.88
N TYR A 256 11.58 -5.17 -9.64
CA TYR A 256 10.18 -4.93 -9.29
C TYR A 256 9.97 -3.63 -8.52
N TYR A 257 8.93 -2.91 -8.92
CA TYR A 257 8.45 -1.71 -8.25
C TYR A 257 7.28 -2.00 -7.30
N PRO A 258 7.16 -1.29 -6.16
CA PRO A 258 8.18 -0.44 -5.55
C PRO A 258 9.08 -1.20 -4.56
N GLY A 259 9.20 -2.53 -4.66
CA GLY A 259 9.96 -3.33 -3.70
C GLY A 259 11.41 -2.85 -3.46
N GLU A 260 12.08 -2.31 -4.48
CA GLU A 260 13.41 -1.69 -4.30
C GLU A 260 13.36 -0.42 -3.45
N VAL A 261 12.27 0.36 -3.50
CA VAL A 261 12.06 1.54 -2.62
C VAL A 261 12.08 1.07 -1.17
N CYS A 262 11.29 0.03 -0.84
CA CYS A 262 11.26 -0.57 0.50
C CYS A 262 12.68 -0.97 0.95
N LEU A 263 13.42 -1.68 0.09
CA LEU A 263 14.78 -2.13 0.43
C LEU A 263 15.76 -0.96 0.63
N ARG A 264 15.64 0.11 -0.16
CA ARG A 264 16.53 1.28 -0.05
C ARG A 264 16.26 2.10 1.21
N THR A 265 15.04 2.10 1.71
CA THR A 265 14.62 2.86 2.89
C THR A 265 14.54 2.02 4.17
N THR A 266 14.89 0.73 4.11
CA THR A 266 14.77 -0.17 5.26
C THR A 266 15.91 -0.01 6.27
N ASP A 267 15.59 -0.10 7.56
CA ASP A 267 16.56 -0.23 8.64
C ASP A 267 17.06 -1.67 8.78
N VAL A 268 16.14 -2.62 8.63
CA VAL A 268 16.39 -4.06 8.77
C VAL A 268 15.91 -4.82 7.53
N ALA A 269 16.83 -5.52 6.89
CA ALA A 269 16.52 -6.44 5.81
C ALA A 269 16.51 -7.88 6.36
N ILE A 270 15.39 -8.59 6.20
CA ILE A 270 15.24 -9.99 6.62
C ILE A 270 15.26 -10.89 5.39
N ILE A 271 16.19 -11.84 5.34
CA ILE A 271 16.17 -12.88 4.32
C ILE A 271 15.37 -14.07 4.87
N ASN A 272 14.19 -14.32 4.31
CA ASN A 272 13.34 -15.42 4.75
C ASN A 272 13.65 -16.73 3.99
N LYS A 273 13.04 -17.86 4.39
CA LYS A 273 13.13 -19.17 3.70
C LYS A 273 14.56 -19.71 3.56
N VAL A 274 15.46 -19.30 4.44
CA VAL A 274 16.89 -19.65 4.39
C VAL A 274 17.16 -21.13 4.63
N ASP A 275 16.25 -21.81 5.31
CA ASP A 275 16.25 -23.25 5.56
C ASP A 275 16.07 -24.07 4.27
N SER A 276 15.38 -23.53 3.28
CA SER A 276 15.14 -24.17 1.98
C SER A 276 16.08 -23.68 0.87
N ALA A 277 16.83 -22.60 1.09
CA ALA A 277 17.67 -21.97 0.08
C ALA A 277 19.11 -22.50 0.07
N GLY A 278 19.64 -22.80 -1.13
CA GLY A 278 21.04 -23.20 -1.28
C GLY A 278 22.02 -22.06 -0.96
N ARG A 279 23.12 -22.36 -0.24
CA ARG A 279 24.16 -21.38 0.19
C ARG A 279 24.71 -20.44 -0.90
N LYS A 280 24.60 -20.80 -2.18
CA LYS A 280 25.08 -19.98 -3.30
C LYS A 280 24.20 -18.75 -3.58
N LEU A 281 22.91 -18.81 -3.23
CA LEU A 281 21.94 -17.74 -3.49
C LEU A 281 22.17 -16.49 -2.62
N PHE A 282 22.83 -16.64 -1.47
CA PHE A 282 23.15 -15.53 -0.57
C PHE A 282 24.27 -14.62 -1.06
N LYS A 283 25.13 -15.08 -1.99
CA LYS A 283 26.31 -14.34 -2.47
C LYS A 283 26.02 -13.36 -3.60
N SER A 284 24.87 -13.47 -4.27
CA SER A 284 24.49 -12.59 -5.37
C SER A 284 23.83 -11.29 -4.90
N TRP A 285 23.47 -11.18 -3.62
CA TRP A 285 22.88 -9.96 -3.09
C TRP A 285 23.93 -8.85 -3.04
N LYS A 286 23.70 -7.80 -3.86
CA LYS A 286 24.52 -6.60 -3.83
C LYS A 286 23.85 -5.59 -2.91
N ARG A 287 24.60 -5.11 -1.92
CA ARG A 287 24.17 -4.05 -1.00
C ARG A 287 23.78 -2.80 -1.80
N THR A 288 22.49 -2.52 -1.93
CA THR A 288 21.97 -1.33 -2.62
C THR A 288 21.50 -0.23 -1.68
N SER A 289 21.55 -0.45 -0.35
CA SER A 289 21.11 0.56 0.62
C SER A 289 22.09 1.72 0.73
N SER A 290 21.54 2.94 0.75
CA SER A 290 22.26 4.21 0.89
C SER A 290 22.49 4.62 2.36
N GLY A 291 22.13 3.76 3.32
CA GLY A 291 22.25 3.99 4.77
C GLY A 291 22.77 2.76 5.54
N PRO A 292 22.92 2.86 6.88
CA PRO A 292 23.40 1.77 7.72
C PRO A 292 22.32 0.69 7.93
N THR A 293 21.88 0.03 6.85
CA THR A 293 20.93 -1.10 6.92
C THR A 293 21.60 -2.30 7.57
N ARG A 294 20.93 -2.93 8.54
CA ARG A 294 21.34 -4.20 9.14
C ARG A 294 20.65 -5.34 8.39
N THR A 295 21.42 -6.27 7.83
CA THR A 295 20.87 -7.51 7.25
C THR A 295 20.90 -8.60 8.31
N VAL A 296 19.75 -9.26 8.51
CA VAL A 296 19.56 -10.33 9.49
C VAL A 296 19.10 -11.61 8.79
#